data_AF-L1IR53-F1
#
_entry.id   AF-L1IR53-F1
#
_cell.length_a   1.000
_cell.length_b   1.000
_cell.length_c   1.000
_cell.angle_alpha   90.00
_cell.angle_beta   90.00
_cell.angle_gamma   90.00
#
_symmetry.space_group_name_H-M   'P 1'
#
loop_
_entity.id
_entity.type
_entity.pdbx_description
1 polymer ?
#
loop_
_entity_poly.entity_id
_entity_poly.type
_entity_poly.pdbx_seq_one_letter_code
_entity_poly.pdbx_strand_id
1 'polypeptide(L)'
;MMLLTEGKLEGLSTRDRVDWKVQALKKGETWLLVIDCKSPRVSSDASLLELAASSLAVLRCQRWVERVIIGMRVCPFTQSVSVAATGLSKVGIAPGPIGYPVCHADHVVHVLSALWNTISDMLSKDPTELSTVLLLTPCFSQDDFPRYAAASRVISNALLSLKAEKNISLVFFHPFYEREAVFPVNDPTHGHLPPENMLRSMLLNFYEIEDVMNFEDNLHQNDFSRRSPMPMINLLRTEQVELAEQLTSGAKVYCANAKRMAQADRTALLRGLASDMAAPQLSQDKDRPF
;
A
#
# COMPACT_ATOMS: atom_id res chain seq x y z
N MET A 1 -13.15 13.45 -26.20
CA MET A 1 -13.75 12.55 -25.21
C MET A 1 -14.64 11.57 -25.95
N MET A 2 -14.38 10.27 -25.84
CA MET A 2 -15.16 9.21 -26.48
C MET A 2 -15.73 8.30 -25.38
N LEU A 3 -17.05 8.11 -25.36
CA LEU A 3 -17.69 7.13 -24.49
C LEU A 3 -17.42 5.74 -25.05
N LEU A 4 -16.76 4.88 -24.30
CA LEU A 4 -16.47 3.51 -24.74
C LEU A 4 -17.62 2.58 -24.41
N THR A 5 -18.12 2.64 -23.18
CA THR A 5 -19.23 1.81 -22.70
C THR A 5 -19.75 2.35 -21.36
N GLU A 6 -21.01 2.06 -21.06
CA GLU A 6 -21.66 2.34 -19.78
C GLU A 6 -22.67 1.23 -19.49
N GLY A 7 -22.95 0.97 -18.21
CA GLY A 7 -23.83 -0.13 -17.83
C GLY A 7 -24.28 -0.09 -16.38
N LYS A 8 -25.22 -0.99 -16.07
CA LYS A 8 -25.73 -1.25 -14.72
C LYS A 8 -25.52 -2.70 -14.38
N LEU A 9 -24.88 -2.97 -13.24
CA LEU A 9 -24.82 -4.32 -12.68
C LEU A 9 -26.12 -4.58 -11.91
N GLU A 10 -27.03 -5.36 -12.51
CA GLU A 10 -28.26 -5.82 -11.88
C GLU A 10 -28.06 -7.19 -11.20
N GLY A 11 -28.74 -7.44 -10.08
CA GLY A 11 -28.65 -8.70 -9.31
C GLY A 11 -27.85 -8.62 -8.01
N LEU A 12 -27.25 -7.47 -7.69
CA LEU A 12 -26.70 -7.16 -6.38
C LEU A 12 -27.78 -6.52 -5.48
N SER A 13 -27.59 -6.51 -4.16
CA SER A 13 -28.59 -5.96 -3.23
C SER A 13 -28.94 -4.51 -3.59
N THR A 14 -30.11 -3.99 -3.16
CA THR A 14 -30.54 -2.62 -3.51
C THR A 14 -29.58 -1.52 -3.03
N ARG A 15 -28.64 -1.83 -2.13
CA ARG A 15 -27.55 -0.95 -1.69
C ARG A 15 -26.30 -1.00 -2.59
N ASP A 16 -26.20 -2.01 -3.45
CA ASP A 16 -25.02 -2.36 -4.25
C ASP A 16 -25.25 -2.15 -5.76
N ARG A 17 -26.25 -1.35 -6.14
CA ARG A 17 -26.43 -0.96 -7.55
C ARG A 17 -25.29 -0.03 -7.95
N VAL A 18 -24.41 -0.55 -8.80
CA VAL A 18 -23.27 0.18 -9.33
C VAL A 18 -23.58 0.65 -10.75
N ASP A 19 -23.77 1.96 -10.91
CA ASP A 19 -23.74 2.62 -12.21
C ASP A 19 -22.28 2.87 -12.57
N TRP A 20 -21.82 2.34 -13.70
CA TRP A 20 -20.46 2.54 -14.18
C TRP A 20 -20.45 3.11 -15.59
N LYS A 21 -19.43 3.92 -15.89
CA LYS A 21 -19.21 4.58 -17.17
C LYS A 21 -17.72 4.63 -17.47
N VAL A 22 -17.32 4.10 -18.62
CA VAL A 22 -15.92 4.14 -19.09
C VAL A 22 -15.79 5.12 -20.25
N GLN A 23 -14.93 6.11 -20.09
CA GLN A 23 -14.65 7.13 -21.10
C GLN A 23 -13.17 7.10 -21.47
N ALA A 24 -12.87 7.29 -22.76
CA ALA A 24 -11.52 7.55 -23.22
C ALA A 24 -11.32 9.07 -23.43
N LEU A 25 -10.31 9.63 -22.77
CA LEU A 25 -9.80 10.97 -23.00
C LEU A 25 -8.48 10.87 -23.75
N LYS A 26 -8.22 11.80 -24.67
CA LYS A 26 -6.95 11.89 -25.39
C LYS A 26 -6.31 13.25 -25.11
N LYS A 27 -5.05 13.26 -24.68
CA LYS A 27 -4.25 14.47 -24.48
C LYS A 27 -2.89 14.26 -25.15
N GLY A 28 -2.66 14.93 -26.28
CA GLY A 28 -1.51 14.65 -27.14
C GLY A 28 -1.57 13.22 -27.71
N GLU A 29 -0.49 12.45 -27.54
CA GLU A 29 -0.43 11.02 -27.91
C GLU A 29 -0.95 10.08 -26.80
N THR A 30 -1.22 10.60 -25.61
CA THR A 30 -1.64 9.80 -24.45
C THR A 30 -3.15 9.60 -24.44
N TRP A 31 -3.58 8.36 -24.17
CA TRP A 31 -4.96 8.01 -23.87
C TRP A 31 -5.15 7.78 -22.37
N LEU A 32 -6.22 8.34 -21.81
CA LEU A 32 -6.65 8.18 -20.43
C LEU A 32 -7.98 7.44 -20.44
N LEU A 33 -8.09 6.34 -19.70
CA LEU A 33 -9.36 5.67 -19.46
C LEU A 33 -9.91 6.14 -18.11
N VAL A 34 -11.04 6.84 -18.14
CA VAL A 34 -11.77 7.27 -16.95
C VAL A 34 -12.87 6.25 -16.68
N ILE A 35 -12.82 5.60 -15.53
CA ILE A 35 -13.88 4.71 -15.06
C ILE A 35 -14.63 5.47 -13.96
N ASP A 36 -15.75 6.08 -14.34
CA ASP A 36 -16.68 6.71 -13.42
C ASP A 36 -17.61 5.64 -12.85
N CYS A 37 -17.56 5.46 -11.54
CA CYS A 37 -18.31 4.47 -10.81
C CYS A 37 -19.06 5.24 -9.72
N LYS A 38 -20.35 5.48 -9.91
CA LYS A 38 -21.11 6.27 -8.93
C LYS A 38 -21.31 5.42 -7.68
N SER A 39 -20.60 5.78 -6.61
CA SER A 39 -20.99 5.34 -5.28
C SER A 39 -22.43 5.79 -4.99
N PRO A 40 -23.21 5.01 -4.22
CA PRO A 40 -24.54 5.42 -3.78
C PRO A 40 -24.49 6.83 -3.18
N ARG A 41 -25.47 7.69 -3.51
CA ARG A 41 -25.52 9.06 -2.96
C ARG A 41 -25.57 9.01 -1.43
N VAL A 42 -24.53 9.53 -0.79
CA VAL A 42 -24.41 9.66 0.66
C VAL A 42 -25.14 10.95 1.09
N SER A 43 -25.93 10.90 2.16
CA SER A 43 -26.61 12.08 2.73
C SER A 43 -25.61 13.06 3.37
N SER A 44 -26.02 14.30 3.63
CA SER A 44 -25.15 15.35 4.21
C SER A 44 -24.57 15.00 5.59
N ASP A 45 -25.30 14.28 6.44
CA ASP A 45 -24.77 13.83 7.74
C ASP A 45 -23.79 12.66 7.59
N ALA A 46 -24.02 11.82 6.59
CA ALA A 46 -23.12 10.72 6.29
C ALA A 46 -21.80 11.21 5.64
N SER A 47 -21.77 12.39 5.02
CA SER A 47 -20.51 12.99 4.52
C SER A 47 -19.58 13.49 5.62
N LEU A 48 -20.11 14.02 6.74
CA LEU A 48 -19.29 14.42 7.90
C LEU A 48 -18.71 13.20 8.63
N LEU A 49 -19.50 12.14 8.78
CA LEU A 49 -19.05 10.88 9.37
C LEU A 49 -17.97 10.23 8.50
N GLU A 50 -18.14 10.21 7.18
CA GLU A 50 -17.16 9.68 6.24
C GLU A 50 -15.86 10.51 6.24
N LEU A 51 -15.96 11.84 6.34
CA LEU A 51 -14.79 12.71 6.48
C LEU A 51 -14.02 12.41 7.78
N ALA A 52 -14.73 12.31 8.92
CA ALA A 52 -14.11 11.96 10.20
C ALA A 52 -13.46 10.57 10.17
N ALA A 53 -14.13 9.58 9.55
CA ALA A 53 -13.58 8.24 9.36
C ALA A 53 -12.32 8.25 8.48
N SER A 54 -12.32 9.07 7.41
CA SER A 54 -11.16 9.26 6.54
C SER A 54 -10.00 9.89 7.30
N SER A 55 -10.23 10.97 8.05
CA SER A 55 -9.20 11.61 8.87
C SER A 55 -8.61 10.66 9.91
N LEU A 56 -9.44 9.83 10.55
CA LEU A 56 -9.00 8.81 11.47
C LEU A 56 -8.14 7.73 10.78
N ALA A 57 -8.54 7.28 9.59
CA ALA A 57 -7.78 6.31 8.81
C ALA A 57 -6.39 6.84 8.43
N VAL A 58 -6.32 8.09 7.97
CA VAL A 58 -5.06 8.77 7.63
C VAL A 58 -4.18 8.90 8.87
N LEU A 59 -4.73 9.34 10.01
CA LEU A 59 -3.96 9.49 11.25
C LEU A 59 -3.38 8.15 11.74
N ARG A 60 -4.16 7.07 11.67
CA ARG A 60 -3.69 5.71 12.00
C ARG A 60 -2.57 5.26 11.05
N CYS A 61 -2.76 5.49 9.75
CA CYS A 61 -1.75 5.17 8.74
C CYS A 61 -0.44 5.96 8.99
N GLN A 62 -0.51 7.26 9.26
CA GLN A 62 0.67 8.08 9.51
C GLN A 62 1.42 7.65 10.78
N ARG A 63 0.72 7.28 11.86
CA ARG A 63 1.36 6.71 13.06
C ARG A 63 2.05 5.39 12.77
N TRP A 64 1.42 4.53 11.97
CA TRP A 64 2.04 3.30 11.48
C TRP A 64 3.28 3.59 10.61
N VAL A 65 3.23 4.58 9.72
CA VAL A 65 4.40 5.01 8.92
C VAL A 65 5.54 5.46 9.84
N GLU A 66 5.25 6.31 10.83
CA GLU A 66 6.25 6.78 11.80
C GLU A 66 6.88 5.62 12.58
N ARG A 67 6.06 4.70 13.09
CA ARG A 67 6.53 3.59 13.91
C ARG A 67 7.25 2.51 13.11
N VAL A 68 6.65 2.05 12.02
CA VAL A 68 7.09 0.86 11.27
C VAL A 68 7.98 1.25 10.10
N ILE A 69 7.54 2.15 9.23
CA ILE A 69 8.30 2.50 8.03
C ILE A 69 9.59 3.24 8.40
N ILE A 70 9.48 4.22 9.29
CA ILE A 70 10.60 5.06 9.74
C ILE A 70 11.28 4.43 10.97
N GLY A 71 10.54 4.25 12.07
CA GLY A 71 11.10 3.81 13.36
C GLY A 71 11.74 2.42 13.30
N MET A 72 11.12 1.48 12.58
CA MET A 72 11.68 0.15 12.33
C MET A 72 12.48 0.07 11.03
N ARG A 73 12.69 1.19 10.32
CA ARG A 73 13.52 1.30 9.12
C ARG A 73 13.14 0.30 8.01
N VAL A 74 11.84 0.04 7.83
CA VAL A 74 11.35 -0.88 6.78
C VAL A 74 11.62 -0.33 5.38
N CYS A 75 11.47 0.98 5.20
CA CYS A 75 11.86 1.67 3.97
C CYS A 75 13.07 2.56 4.24
N PRO A 76 14.17 2.45 3.48
CA PRO A 76 15.32 3.34 3.64
C PRO A 76 15.10 4.73 3.05
N PHE A 77 14.03 4.93 2.27
CA PHE A 77 13.78 6.14 1.47
C PHE A 77 12.58 6.96 1.97
N THR A 78 12.21 6.78 3.23
CA THR A 78 11.17 7.55 3.91
C THR A 78 11.69 8.03 5.26
N GLN A 79 11.65 9.34 5.49
CA GLN A 79 12.11 9.97 6.74
C GLN A 79 11.03 10.79 7.43
N SER A 80 9.87 11.00 6.80
CA SER A 80 8.71 11.61 7.44
C SER A 80 7.42 10.97 6.93
N VAL A 81 6.34 11.17 7.66
CA VAL A 81 4.99 10.77 7.26
C VAL A 81 4.45 11.55 6.06
N SER A 82 5.09 12.64 5.66
CA SER A 82 4.62 13.52 4.58
C SER A 82 5.47 13.47 3.32
N VAL A 83 6.72 12.96 3.38
CA VAL A 83 7.67 13.01 2.27
C VAL A 83 8.32 11.64 2.03
N ALA A 84 8.28 11.18 0.78
CA ALA A 84 8.94 9.99 0.29
C ALA A 84 10.11 10.34 -0.64
N ALA A 85 10.80 9.32 -1.15
CA ALA A 85 12.00 9.44 -2.00
C ALA A 85 13.14 10.22 -1.33
N THR A 86 13.20 10.20 0.00
CA THR A 86 14.24 10.87 0.77
C THR A 86 15.58 10.15 0.60
N GLY A 87 16.67 10.90 0.41
CA GLY A 87 18.00 10.32 0.21
C GLY A 87 18.30 9.87 -1.22
N LEU A 88 17.33 9.98 -2.15
CA LEU A 88 17.50 9.60 -3.56
C LEU A 88 18.03 10.74 -4.46
N SER A 89 18.32 11.92 -3.91
CA SER A 89 18.83 13.06 -4.69
C SER A 89 20.18 12.77 -5.38
N LYS A 90 20.96 11.81 -4.84
CA LYS A 90 22.22 11.35 -5.44
C LYS A 90 22.03 10.60 -6.76
N VAL A 91 20.85 10.06 -7.00
CA VAL A 91 20.45 9.39 -8.24
C VAL A 91 19.42 10.20 -9.03
N GLY A 92 19.36 11.52 -8.78
CA GLY A 92 18.54 12.45 -9.56
C GLY A 92 17.06 12.52 -9.15
N ILE A 93 16.65 11.88 -8.05
CA ILE A 93 15.25 11.92 -7.60
C ILE A 93 15.11 12.94 -6.48
N ALA A 94 14.27 13.95 -6.71
CA ALA A 94 13.85 14.87 -5.68
C ALA A 94 12.84 14.19 -4.73
N PRO A 95 12.94 14.43 -3.40
CA PRO A 95 11.90 14.04 -2.46
C PRO A 95 10.57 14.70 -2.83
N GLY A 96 9.46 14.05 -2.51
CA GLY A 96 8.14 14.61 -2.77
C GLY A 96 7.04 14.05 -1.86
N PRO A 97 5.84 14.65 -1.88
CA PRO A 97 4.77 14.34 -0.95
C PRO A 97 4.25 12.90 -1.03
N ILE A 98 3.76 12.41 0.11
CA ILE A 98 2.98 11.16 0.23
C ILE A 98 1.49 11.50 0.26
N GLY A 99 0.70 10.92 -0.65
CA GLY A 99 -0.75 10.99 -0.64
C GLY A 99 -1.39 9.87 0.19
N TYR A 100 -2.52 10.18 0.84
CA TYR A 100 -3.30 9.22 1.64
C TYR A 100 -4.80 9.22 1.27
N PRO A 101 -5.17 8.95 0.00
CA PRO A 101 -6.58 8.85 -0.37
C PRO A 101 -7.24 7.67 0.35
N VAL A 102 -8.51 7.84 0.74
CA VAL A 102 -9.28 6.82 1.46
C VAL A 102 -10.43 6.35 0.58
N CYS A 103 -10.57 5.03 0.44
CA CYS A 103 -11.67 4.38 -0.23
C CYS A 103 -12.46 3.55 0.78
N HIS A 104 -13.69 3.97 1.08
CA HIS A 104 -14.60 3.28 2.02
C HIS A 104 -15.40 2.14 1.38
N ALA A 105 -15.02 1.69 0.17
CA ALA A 105 -15.72 0.59 -0.46
C ALA A 105 -15.29 -0.76 0.12
N ASP A 106 -16.25 -1.69 0.27
CA ASP A 106 -16.00 -3.10 0.63
C ASP A 106 -16.06 -4.03 -0.60
N HIS A 107 -16.25 -3.50 -1.81
CA HIS A 107 -16.26 -4.32 -3.02
C HIS A 107 -15.03 -4.07 -3.89
N VAL A 108 -14.40 -5.15 -4.36
CA VAL A 108 -13.13 -5.11 -5.11
C VAL A 108 -13.21 -4.24 -6.37
N VAL A 109 -14.38 -4.17 -7.03
CA VAL A 109 -14.57 -3.35 -8.24
C VAL A 109 -14.42 -1.85 -7.95
N HIS A 110 -14.86 -1.40 -6.78
CA HIS A 110 -14.73 0.00 -6.36
C HIS A 110 -13.31 0.29 -5.87
N VAL A 111 -12.67 -0.67 -5.20
CA VAL A 111 -11.25 -0.57 -4.85
C VAL A 111 -10.39 -0.47 -6.12
N LEU A 112 -10.69 -1.26 -7.15
CA LEU A 112 -10.03 -1.17 -8.47
C LEU A 112 -10.27 0.19 -9.14
N SER A 113 -11.49 0.71 -9.09
CA SER A 113 -11.78 2.05 -9.62
C SER A 113 -10.99 3.13 -8.88
N ALA A 114 -10.97 3.08 -7.54
CA ALA A 114 -10.18 4.00 -6.72
C ALA A 114 -8.68 3.89 -7.02
N LEU A 115 -8.16 2.66 -7.17
CA LEU A 115 -6.78 2.39 -7.57
C LEU A 115 -6.42 3.07 -8.90
N TRP A 116 -7.21 2.84 -9.95
CA TRP A 116 -6.91 3.39 -11.27
C TRP A 116 -7.05 4.92 -11.32
N ASN A 117 -8.05 5.47 -10.63
CA ASN A 117 -8.17 6.92 -10.49
C ASN A 117 -6.96 7.52 -9.75
N THR A 118 -6.47 6.84 -8.71
CA THR A 118 -5.28 7.25 -7.95
C THR A 118 -4.02 7.16 -8.80
N ILE A 119 -3.84 6.08 -9.56
CA ILE A 119 -2.72 5.92 -10.51
C ILE A 119 -2.75 7.03 -11.55
N SER A 120 -3.93 7.32 -12.12
CA SER A 120 -4.07 8.38 -13.12
C SER A 120 -3.75 9.76 -12.54
N ASP A 121 -4.22 10.07 -11.34
CA ASP A 121 -3.92 11.34 -10.66
C ASP A 121 -2.42 11.47 -10.39
N MET A 122 -1.80 10.42 -9.83
CA MET A 122 -0.37 10.36 -9.55
C MET A 122 0.46 10.55 -10.82
N LEU A 123 0.18 9.84 -11.90
CA LEU A 123 0.92 9.96 -13.16
C LEU A 123 0.68 11.31 -13.87
N SER A 124 -0.38 12.03 -13.54
CA SER A 124 -0.65 13.36 -14.10
C SER A 124 0.10 14.51 -13.41
N LYS A 125 0.69 14.24 -12.23
CA LYS A 125 1.43 15.20 -11.40
C LYS A 125 2.93 14.98 -11.47
N ASP A 126 3.70 16.04 -11.24
CA ASP A 126 5.14 15.93 -11.09
C ASP A 126 5.49 15.10 -9.83
N PRO A 127 6.57 14.30 -9.83
CA PRO A 127 6.99 13.54 -8.64
C PRO A 127 7.22 14.42 -7.40
N THR A 128 7.58 15.70 -7.56
CA THR A 128 7.73 16.66 -6.46
C THR A 128 6.41 17.18 -5.89
N GLU A 129 5.29 16.96 -6.59
CA GLU A 129 3.93 17.29 -6.12
C GLU A 129 3.23 16.06 -5.51
N LEU A 130 3.48 14.87 -6.06
CA LEU A 130 2.97 13.60 -5.54
C LEU A 130 3.91 12.46 -5.89
N SER A 131 4.74 12.05 -4.93
CA SER A 131 5.82 11.07 -5.12
C SER A 131 5.35 9.64 -4.90
N THR A 132 4.58 9.43 -3.84
CA THR A 132 4.07 8.12 -3.41
C THR A 132 2.63 8.26 -2.96
N VAL A 133 1.83 7.20 -3.12
CA VAL A 133 0.47 7.17 -2.58
C VAL A 133 0.24 5.91 -1.78
N LEU A 134 -0.26 6.06 -0.55
CA LEU A 134 -0.83 4.98 0.26
C LEU A 134 -2.35 5.05 0.14
N LEU A 135 -2.92 4.26 -0.77
CA LEU A 135 -4.37 4.13 -0.92
C LEU A 135 -4.93 3.30 0.22
N LEU A 136 -5.70 3.93 1.11
CA LEU A 136 -6.28 3.31 2.29
C LEU A 136 -7.65 2.71 1.96
N THR A 137 -7.88 1.44 2.31
CA THR A 137 -9.16 0.75 2.05
C THR A 137 -9.73 0.15 3.33
N PRO A 138 -10.08 0.96 4.35
CA PRO A 138 -10.43 0.49 5.70
C PRO A 138 -11.68 -0.41 5.76
N CYS A 139 -12.55 -0.35 4.75
CA CYS A 139 -13.75 -1.17 4.69
C CYS A 139 -13.56 -2.45 3.87
N PHE A 140 -12.46 -2.60 3.12
CA PHE A 140 -12.27 -3.70 2.19
C PHE A 140 -11.50 -4.84 2.82
N SER A 141 -12.19 -5.94 3.16
CA SER A 141 -11.54 -7.17 3.67
C SER A 141 -10.70 -6.98 4.95
N GLN A 142 -11.03 -6.01 5.81
CA GLN A 142 -10.27 -5.63 7.01
C GLN A 142 -9.85 -6.83 7.89
N ASP A 143 -10.74 -7.80 8.06
CA ASP A 143 -10.54 -9.00 8.89
C ASP A 143 -10.47 -10.30 8.06
N ASP A 144 -10.36 -10.18 6.73
CA ASP A 144 -10.39 -11.31 5.78
C ASP A 144 -9.18 -11.24 4.84
N PHE A 145 -8.02 -11.67 5.35
CA PHE A 145 -6.80 -11.67 4.55
C PHE A 145 -6.88 -12.58 3.31
N PRO A 146 -7.47 -13.79 3.35
CA PRO A 146 -7.64 -14.61 2.14
C PRO A 146 -8.40 -13.88 1.01
N ARG A 147 -9.47 -13.15 1.34
CA ARG A 147 -10.19 -12.31 0.37
C ARG A 147 -9.32 -11.17 -0.15
N TYR A 148 -8.56 -10.52 0.73
CA TYR A 148 -7.62 -9.47 0.33
C TYR A 148 -6.51 -10.00 -0.59
N ALA A 149 -5.89 -11.14 -0.28
CA ALA A 149 -4.84 -11.77 -1.06
C ALA A 149 -5.33 -12.25 -2.43
N ALA A 150 -6.57 -12.75 -2.52
CA ALA A 150 -7.19 -13.07 -3.79
C ALA A 150 -7.40 -11.81 -4.65
N ALA A 151 -7.82 -10.70 -4.03
CA ALA A 151 -8.00 -9.42 -4.70
C ALA A 151 -6.69 -8.76 -5.13
N SER A 152 -5.63 -8.80 -4.30
CA SER A 152 -4.32 -8.26 -4.66
C SER A 152 -3.75 -8.96 -5.89
N ARG A 153 -4.00 -10.27 -6.06
CA ARG A 153 -3.65 -11.00 -7.29
C ARG A 153 -4.40 -10.48 -8.52
N VAL A 154 -5.70 -10.20 -8.39
CA VAL A 154 -6.49 -9.60 -9.50
C VAL A 154 -5.92 -8.22 -9.86
N ILE A 155 -5.61 -7.41 -8.84
CA ILE A 155 -5.01 -6.08 -9.01
C ILE A 155 -3.65 -6.16 -9.72
N SER A 156 -2.75 -7.01 -9.23
CA SER A 156 -1.42 -7.19 -9.84
C SER A 156 -1.51 -7.71 -11.28
N ASN A 157 -2.40 -8.67 -11.55
CA ASN A 157 -2.59 -9.19 -12.90
C ASN A 157 -3.16 -8.14 -13.84
N ALA A 158 -4.06 -7.27 -13.36
CA ALA A 158 -4.58 -6.15 -14.14
C ALA A 158 -3.47 -5.15 -14.49
N LEU A 159 -2.60 -4.81 -13.52
CA LEU A 159 -1.44 -3.96 -13.73
C LEU A 159 -0.52 -4.51 -14.83
N LEU A 160 -0.14 -5.79 -14.71
CA LEU A 160 0.73 -6.49 -15.66
C LEU A 160 0.11 -6.61 -17.06
N SER A 161 -1.19 -6.93 -17.12
CA SER A 161 -1.91 -7.05 -18.41
C SER A 161 -1.94 -5.73 -19.17
N LEU A 162 -1.99 -4.61 -18.44
CA LEU A 162 -1.98 -3.25 -19.00
C LEU A 162 -0.57 -2.69 -19.20
N LYS A 163 0.48 -3.45 -18.85
CA LYS A 163 1.88 -3.00 -18.85
C LYS A 163 2.12 -1.75 -17.98
N ALA A 164 1.26 -1.54 -16.99
CA ALA A 164 1.31 -0.38 -16.11
C ALA A 164 2.42 -0.50 -15.06
N GLU A 165 2.97 -1.71 -14.85
CA GLU A 165 4.13 -1.97 -13.98
C GLU A 165 5.37 -1.18 -14.39
N LYS A 166 5.45 -0.76 -15.65
CA LYS A 166 6.51 0.11 -16.17
C LYS A 166 6.47 1.53 -15.61
N ASN A 167 5.32 1.96 -15.09
CA ASN A 167 5.11 3.31 -14.58
C ASN A 167 4.81 3.31 -13.09
N ILE A 168 4.09 2.29 -12.60
CA ILE A 168 3.70 2.16 -11.19
C ILE A 168 4.10 0.80 -10.66
N SER A 169 4.75 0.77 -9.50
CA SER A 169 5.00 -0.42 -8.71
C SER A 169 4.05 -0.48 -7.52
N LEU A 170 3.52 -1.67 -7.22
CA LEU A 170 2.59 -1.88 -6.12
C LEU A 170 3.27 -2.53 -4.93
N VAL A 171 2.83 -2.20 -3.72
CA VAL A 171 3.23 -2.86 -2.47
C VAL A 171 1.98 -3.00 -1.59
N PHE A 172 1.62 -4.24 -1.23
CA PHE A 172 0.40 -4.52 -0.46
C PHE A 172 0.66 -4.61 1.04
N PHE A 173 -0.28 -4.06 1.82
CA PHE A 173 -0.31 -4.10 3.27
C PHE A 173 -1.68 -4.55 3.79
N HIS A 174 -1.71 -5.29 4.90
CA HIS A 174 -2.94 -5.79 5.53
C HIS A 174 -2.73 -6.05 7.03
N PRO A 175 -3.71 -5.87 7.93
CA PRO A 175 -3.55 -6.16 9.37
C PRO A 175 -3.08 -7.58 9.66
N PHE A 176 -3.65 -8.53 8.92
CA PHE A 176 -3.35 -9.95 9.01
C PHE A 176 -2.51 -10.43 7.82
N TYR A 177 -1.60 -9.59 7.30
CA TYR A 177 -0.74 -10.01 6.20
C TYR A 177 0.05 -11.27 6.59
N GLU A 178 -0.02 -12.27 5.72
CA GLU A 178 0.73 -13.52 5.81
C GLU A 178 1.28 -13.89 4.43
N ARG A 179 2.60 -13.98 4.26
CA ARG A 179 3.15 -14.31 2.93
C ARG A 179 2.66 -15.68 2.46
N GLU A 180 2.50 -16.66 3.34
CA GLU A 180 2.11 -18.03 2.97
C GLU A 180 0.71 -18.14 2.38
N ALA A 181 -0.20 -17.21 2.68
CA ALA A 181 -1.55 -17.20 2.11
C ALA A 181 -1.65 -16.45 0.76
N VAL A 182 -0.54 -15.93 0.24
CA VAL A 182 -0.48 -15.29 -1.08
C VAL A 182 -0.10 -16.31 -2.15
N PHE A 183 -0.99 -16.51 -3.13
CA PHE A 183 -0.75 -17.42 -4.25
C PHE A 183 -0.10 -16.73 -5.46
N PRO A 184 0.88 -17.38 -6.12
CA PRO A 184 1.53 -18.64 -5.75
C PRO A 184 2.38 -18.55 -4.46
N VAL A 185 2.30 -19.60 -3.63
CA VAL A 185 2.93 -19.62 -2.29
C VAL A 185 4.45 -19.59 -2.38
N ASN A 186 5.02 -20.43 -3.26
CA ASN A 186 6.47 -20.64 -3.36
C ASN A 186 7.14 -19.82 -4.46
N ASP A 187 6.39 -19.01 -5.20
CA ASP A 187 6.91 -18.19 -6.30
C ASP A 187 6.77 -16.70 -6.02
N PRO A 188 7.64 -15.84 -6.57
CA PRO A 188 7.49 -14.40 -6.48
C PRO A 188 6.12 -13.93 -6.99
N THR A 189 5.48 -13.03 -6.23
CA THR A 189 4.22 -12.41 -6.63
C THR A 189 4.39 -10.90 -6.58
N HIS A 190 4.02 -10.20 -7.67
CA HIS A 190 4.21 -8.75 -7.77
C HIS A 190 3.58 -8.01 -6.58
N GLY A 191 4.37 -7.14 -5.96
CA GLY A 191 3.99 -6.32 -4.81
C GLY A 191 3.93 -7.03 -3.45
N HIS A 192 4.20 -8.33 -3.39
CA HIS A 192 4.28 -9.10 -2.15
C HIS A 192 5.73 -9.38 -1.74
N LEU A 193 5.92 -9.79 -0.48
CA LEU A 193 7.22 -10.27 0.00
C LEU A 193 7.70 -11.49 -0.81
N PRO A 194 9.02 -11.74 -0.91
CA PRO A 194 9.52 -13.02 -1.40
C PRO A 194 9.03 -14.18 -0.50
N PRO A 195 8.72 -15.36 -1.05
CA PRO A 195 8.51 -16.59 -0.28
C PRO A 195 9.68 -16.88 0.68
N GLU A 196 9.42 -17.56 1.79
CA GLU A 196 10.44 -17.81 2.83
C GLU A 196 11.64 -18.63 2.31
N ASN A 197 11.40 -19.67 1.50
CA ASN A 197 12.46 -20.46 0.87
C ASN A 197 13.40 -19.59 -0.01
N MET A 198 12.82 -18.63 -0.74
CA MET A 198 13.57 -17.67 -1.54
C MET A 198 14.30 -16.66 -0.66
N LEU A 199 13.61 -16.14 0.37
CA LEU A 199 14.17 -15.18 1.32
C LEU A 199 15.37 -15.75 2.09
N ARG A 200 15.32 -17.01 2.52
CA ARG A 200 16.44 -17.72 3.14
C ARG A 200 17.64 -17.78 2.19
N SER A 201 17.40 -18.14 0.93
CA SER A 201 18.44 -18.14 -0.11
C SER A 201 19.02 -16.74 -0.32
N MET A 202 18.19 -15.69 -0.29
CA MET A 202 18.66 -14.30 -0.38
C MET A 202 19.52 -13.91 0.82
N LEU A 203 19.14 -14.29 2.04
CA LEU A 203 19.86 -13.95 3.27
C LEU A 203 21.29 -14.49 3.25
N LEU A 204 21.49 -15.72 2.77
CA LEU A 204 22.80 -16.34 2.62
C LEU A 204 23.72 -15.64 1.59
N ASN A 205 23.18 -14.75 0.74
CA ASN A 205 24.00 -13.91 -0.13
C ASN A 205 24.52 -12.64 0.55
N PHE A 206 23.96 -12.27 1.71
CA PHE A 206 24.28 -11.01 2.40
C PHE A 206 24.79 -11.20 3.84
N TYR A 207 24.60 -12.38 4.43
CA TYR A 207 24.96 -12.70 5.80
C TYR A 207 25.60 -14.10 5.86
N GLU A 208 26.48 -14.28 6.85
CA GLU A 208 27.09 -15.59 7.14
C GLU A 208 26.03 -16.61 7.58
N ILE A 209 26.30 -17.88 7.33
CA ILE A 209 25.33 -18.96 7.61
C ILE A 209 24.98 -19.02 9.10
N GLU A 210 25.97 -18.91 9.99
CA GLU A 210 25.77 -18.91 11.44
C GLU A 210 24.86 -17.76 11.89
N ASP A 211 25.00 -16.61 11.24
CA ASP A 211 24.19 -15.42 11.49
C ASP A 211 22.72 -15.68 11.12
N VAL A 212 22.46 -16.32 9.97
CA VAL A 212 21.11 -16.65 9.50
C VAL A 212 20.46 -17.70 10.40
N MET A 213 21.20 -18.75 10.77
CA MET A 213 20.71 -19.81 11.66
C MET A 213 20.20 -19.26 13.00
N ASN A 214 20.76 -18.15 13.51
CA ASN A 214 20.37 -17.55 14.78
C ASN A 214 18.96 -16.94 14.78
N PHE A 215 18.37 -16.67 13.61
CA PHE A 215 17.04 -16.06 13.52
C PHE A 215 16.12 -16.75 12.51
N GLU A 216 16.54 -17.84 11.85
CA GLU A 216 15.78 -18.44 10.77
C GLU A 216 14.41 -19.00 11.22
N ASP A 217 14.31 -19.54 12.44
CA ASP A 217 13.05 -20.02 13.03
C ASP A 217 11.97 -18.92 13.16
N ASN A 218 12.39 -17.65 13.10
CA ASN A 218 11.54 -16.48 13.23
C ASN A 218 11.32 -15.73 11.90
N LEU A 219 11.72 -16.30 10.76
CA LEU A 219 11.62 -15.60 9.45
C LEU A 219 10.19 -15.21 9.07
N HIS A 220 9.20 -16.02 9.44
CA HIS A 220 7.79 -15.70 9.28
C HIS A 220 7.40 -14.33 9.88
N GLN A 221 8.13 -13.83 10.89
CA GLN A 221 7.90 -12.50 11.45
C GLN A 221 8.19 -11.36 10.47
N ASN A 222 8.88 -11.62 9.35
CA ASN A 222 9.05 -10.64 8.28
C ASN A 222 7.71 -10.11 7.73
N ASP A 223 6.62 -10.87 7.89
CA ASP A 223 5.27 -10.40 7.56
C ASP A 223 4.87 -9.11 8.29
N PHE A 224 5.44 -8.83 9.48
CA PHE A 224 5.22 -7.55 10.17
C PHE A 224 5.74 -6.33 9.39
N SER A 225 6.63 -6.52 8.41
CA SER A 225 6.99 -5.45 7.46
C SER A 225 5.82 -5.06 6.55
N ARG A 226 4.80 -5.91 6.41
CA ARG A 226 3.58 -5.70 5.62
C ARG A 226 2.30 -5.64 6.46
N ARG A 227 2.37 -5.89 7.78
CA ARG A 227 1.25 -5.69 8.68
C ARG A 227 1.00 -4.22 8.95
N SER A 228 -0.26 -3.83 8.91
CA SER A 228 -0.70 -2.42 8.93
C SER A 228 -2.05 -2.24 9.62
N PRO A 229 -2.44 -1.03 10.04
CA PRO A 229 -3.70 -0.83 10.76
C PRO A 229 -4.97 -1.13 9.95
N MET A 230 -4.86 -1.13 8.63
CA MET A 230 -5.95 -1.43 7.70
C MET A 230 -5.38 -1.92 6.37
N PRO A 231 -6.19 -2.55 5.50
CA PRO A 231 -5.81 -2.89 4.15
C PRO A 231 -5.41 -1.63 3.38
N MET A 232 -4.24 -1.68 2.72
CA MET A 232 -3.70 -0.55 1.96
C MET A 232 -2.88 -1.03 0.76
N ILE A 233 -2.90 -0.22 -0.30
CA ILE A 233 -2.09 -0.42 -1.49
C ILE A 233 -1.16 0.79 -1.62
N ASN A 234 0.14 0.54 -1.55
CA ASN A 234 1.15 1.55 -1.79
C ASN A 234 1.52 1.59 -3.28
N LEU A 235 1.47 2.78 -3.85
CA LEU A 235 1.77 3.09 -5.24
C LEU A 235 3.07 3.87 -5.29
N LEU A 236 4.05 3.30 -5.99
CA LEU A 236 5.38 3.86 -6.17
C LEU A 236 5.59 4.12 -7.66
N ARG A 237 6.31 5.19 -8.02
CA ARG A 237 6.73 5.38 -9.41
C ARG A 237 7.83 4.38 -9.73
N THR A 238 7.66 3.57 -10.77
CA THR A 238 8.63 2.51 -11.12
C THR A 238 10.01 3.08 -11.39
N GLU A 239 10.11 4.22 -12.09
CA GLU A 239 11.38 4.92 -12.32
C GLU A 239 12.09 5.30 -11.01
N GLN A 240 11.34 5.75 -9.99
CA GLN A 240 11.93 6.05 -8.69
C GLN A 240 12.45 4.80 -7.99
N VAL A 241 11.75 3.68 -8.11
CA VAL A 241 12.16 2.39 -7.55
C VAL A 241 13.43 1.89 -8.24
N GLU A 242 13.47 1.87 -9.58
CA GLU A 242 14.60 1.39 -10.37
C GLU A 242 15.89 2.19 -10.09
N LEU A 243 15.79 3.52 -9.99
CA LEU A 243 16.92 4.37 -9.63
C LEU A 243 17.32 4.18 -8.16
N ALA A 244 16.37 3.97 -7.25
CA ALA A 244 16.67 3.67 -5.85
C ALA A 244 17.43 2.33 -5.69
N GLU A 245 17.17 1.34 -6.55
CA GLU A 245 17.89 0.07 -6.55
C GLU A 245 19.38 0.20 -6.88
N GLN A 246 19.79 1.29 -7.55
CA GLN A 246 21.21 1.62 -7.76
C GLN A 246 21.93 1.96 -6.44
N LEU A 247 21.20 2.44 -5.43
CA LEU A 247 21.74 2.75 -4.11
C LEU A 247 21.63 1.56 -3.15
N THR A 248 20.51 0.84 -3.19
CA THR A 248 20.27 -0.35 -2.36
C THR A 248 19.27 -1.26 -3.06
N SER A 249 19.70 -2.47 -3.43
CA SER A 249 18.84 -3.43 -4.11
C SER A 249 17.65 -3.86 -3.25
N GLY A 250 16.52 -4.17 -3.88
CA GLY A 250 15.34 -4.69 -3.19
C GLY A 250 15.64 -5.95 -2.35
N ALA A 251 16.50 -6.84 -2.84
CA ALA A 251 16.93 -8.03 -2.10
C ALA A 251 17.63 -7.68 -0.78
N LYS A 252 18.50 -6.66 -0.78
CA LYS A 252 19.17 -6.18 0.44
C LYS A 252 18.17 -5.55 1.42
N VAL A 253 17.17 -4.82 0.92
CA VAL A 253 16.08 -4.28 1.75
C VAL A 253 15.26 -5.41 2.38
N TYR A 254 14.85 -6.41 1.60
CA TYR A 254 14.10 -7.56 2.11
C TYR A 254 14.88 -8.32 3.18
N CYS A 255 16.17 -8.59 2.95
CA CYS A 255 17.02 -9.30 3.90
C CYS A 255 17.22 -8.52 5.20
N ALA A 256 17.46 -7.21 5.11
CA ALA A 256 17.61 -6.36 6.29
C ALA A 256 16.33 -6.27 7.12
N ASN A 257 15.16 -6.19 6.46
CA ASN A 257 13.86 -6.20 7.12
C ASN A 257 13.59 -7.55 7.78
N ALA A 258 13.83 -8.66 7.07
CA ALA A 258 13.64 -10.01 7.61
C ALA A 258 14.48 -10.24 8.87
N LYS A 259 15.78 -9.93 8.82
CA LYS A 259 16.67 -10.02 10.00
C LYS A 259 16.14 -9.19 11.17
N ARG A 260 15.75 -7.94 10.92
CA ARG A 260 15.26 -7.04 11.97
C ARG A 260 13.95 -7.53 12.59
N MET A 261 13.01 -8.01 11.78
CA MET A 261 11.71 -8.50 12.25
C MET A 261 11.87 -9.83 13.01
N ALA A 262 12.70 -10.75 12.50
CA ALA A 262 12.96 -12.04 13.14
C ALA A 262 13.65 -11.89 14.51
N GLN A 263 14.45 -10.83 14.68
CA GLN A 263 15.12 -10.50 15.94
C GLN A 263 14.30 -9.63 16.89
N ALA A 264 13.16 -9.09 16.44
CA ALA A 264 12.30 -8.26 17.27
C ALA A 264 11.44 -9.10 18.23
N ASP A 265 11.09 -8.52 19.39
CA ASP A 265 10.13 -9.14 20.29
C ASP A 265 8.74 -9.18 19.63
N ARG A 266 8.26 -10.39 19.32
CA ARG A 266 6.94 -10.62 18.71
C ARG A 266 5.81 -9.97 19.50
N THR A 267 5.91 -9.95 20.83
CA THR A 267 4.87 -9.34 21.68
C THR A 267 4.85 -7.82 21.52
N ALA A 268 6.01 -7.17 21.41
CA ALA A 268 6.13 -5.75 21.09
C ALA A 268 5.60 -5.44 19.69
N LEU A 269 5.87 -6.28 18.69
CA LEU A 269 5.33 -6.12 17.33
C LEU A 269 3.80 -6.14 17.32
N LEU A 270 3.20 -7.13 17.99
CA LEU A 270 1.75 -7.27 18.12
C LEU A 270 1.13 -6.09 18.88
N ARG A 271 1.74 -5.66 19.98
CA ARG A 271 1.27 -4.48 20.74
C ARG A 271 1.33 -3.21 19.90
N GLY A 272 2.40 -3.02 19.13
CA GLY A 272 2.54 -1.89 18.22
C GLY A 272 1.44 -1.87 17.17
N LEU A 273 1.16 -3.02 16.54
CA LEU A 273 0.09 -3.13 15.55
C LEU A 273 -1.29 -2.84 16.17
N ALA A 274 -1.58 -3.41 17.34
CA ALA A 274 -2.83 -3.15 18.05
C ALA A 274 -2.99 -1.67 18.41
N SER A 275 -1.89 -0.99 18.78
CA SER A 275 -1.89 0.45 19.04
C SER A 275 -2.20 1.28 17.79
N ASP A 276 -1.73 0.87 16.61
CA ASP A 276 -2.02 1.58 15.36
C ASP A 276 -3.47 1.37 14.90
N MET A 277 -4.05 0.20 15.21
CA MET A 277 -5.46 -0.11 14.94
C MET A 277 -6.41 0.59 15.92
N ALA A 278 -5.94 0.92 17.12
CA ALA A 278 -6.74 1.57 18.15
C ALA A 278 -7.16 2.99 17.74
N ALA A 279 -8.22 3.51 18.37
CA ALA A 279 -8.54 4.92 18.24
C ALA A 279 -7.39 5.75 18.86
N PRO A 280 -6.96 6.85 18.21
CA PRO A 280 -6.04 7.79 18.79
C PRO A 280 -6.54 8.24 20.16
N GLN A 281 -5.73 8.00 21.20
CA GLN A 281 -5.93 8.72 22.45
C GLN A 281 -5.70 10.20 22.14
N LEU A 282 -6.76 11.01 22.20
CA LEU A 282 -6.62 12.46 22.26
C LEU A 282 -5.87 12.74 23.55
N SER A 283 -4.59 13.11 23.44
CA SER A 283 -3.86 13.61 24.60
C SER A 283 -4.63 14.81 25.13
N GLN A 284 -5.13 14.74 26.36
CA GLN A 284 -5.62 15.91 27.10
C GLN A 284 -4.43 16.78 27.55
N ASP A 285 -3.47 17.02 26.66
CA ASP A 285 -2.33 17.88 26.98
C ASP A 285 -2.76 19.31 26.63
N LYS A 286 -3.48 19.92 27.57
CA LYS A 286 -3.89 21.33 27.52
C LYS A 286 -2.74 22.30 27.81
N ASP A 287 -1.52 21.81 28.06
CA ASP A 287 -0.40 22.62 28.56
C ASP A 287 0.88 22.47 27.71
N ARG A 288 0.82 22.81 26.41
CA ARG A 288 2.03 23.27 25.70
C ARG A 288 1.83 24.67 25.15
N PRO A 289 2.56 25.68 25.67
CA PRO A 289 2.62 26.99 25.06
C PRO A 289 3.61 26.96 23.89
N PHE A 290 3.11 27.33 22.71
CA PHE A 290 3.82 27.68 21.46
C PHE A 290 4.72 26.61 20.81
#